data_AF-A0A182EWP4-F1
#
_entry.id   AF-A0A182EWP4-F1
#
_cell.length_a   1.000
_cell.length_b   1.000
_cell.length_c   1.000
_cell.angle_alpha   90.00
_cell.angle_beta   90.00
_cell.angle_gamma   90.00
#
_symmetry.space_group_name_H-M   'P 1'
#
loop_
_entity.id
_entity.type
_entity.pdbx_description
1 polymer ?
#
loop_
_entity_poly.entity_id
_entity_poly.type
_entity_poly.pdbx_seq_one_letter_code
_entity_poly.pdbx_strand_id
1 'polypeptide(L)'
;VNVAFEHHRFLIGRSGETIRSLMQAHDVNISIPPEDTHLDEIMITGTTENVESAVTDILKRVGEFEEAAEIRRLRSFKLSFDVPSEYHVRLIGPRGKVVNELRAKHDVLIAFPRSSNDPPDTITLTGYEANCKACKEEMEAIIGEAQSLFTQEIFLDATFHPRLIGQKGRNLKKVSIT
;
A
#
# COMPACT_ATOMS: atom_id res chain seq x y z
N VAL A 1 10.86 -15.96 30.39
CA VAL A 1 9.71 -15.16 29.88
C VAL A 1 9.30 -15.75 28.55
N ASN A 2 7.99 -15.92 28.31
CA ASN A 2 7.50 -16.44 27.03
C ASN A 2 7.28 -15.27 26.06
N VAL A 3 8.00 -15.26 24.96
CA VAL A 3 7.92 -14.26 23.87
C VAL A 3 7.98 -15.03 22.56
N ALA A 4 7.04 -14.77 21.65
CA ALA A 4 6.99 -15.51 20.40
C ALA A 4 8.29 -15.32 19.58
N PHE A 5 8.75 -16.41 18.97
CA PHE A 5 9.95 -16.46 18.13
C PHE A 5 10.04 -15.32 17.09
N GLU A 6 8.91 -14.91 16.49
CA GLU A 6 8.87 -13.81 15.52
C GLU A 6 9.35 -12.46 16.08
N HIS A 7 9.23 -12.26 17.39
CA HIS A 7 9.62 -11.02 18.06
C HIS A 7 11.05 -11.04 18.59
N HIS A 8 11.74 -12.19 18.61
CA HIS A 8 13.12 -12.30 19.09
C HIS A 8 14.09 -11.42 18.29
N ARG A 9 13.95 -11.39 16.96
CA ARG A 9 14.78 -10.54 16.09
C ARG A 9 14.60 -9.05 16.40
N PHE A 10 13.38 -8.64 16.73
CA PHE A 10 13.08 -7.25 17.06
C PHE A 10 13.55 -6.88 18.46
N LEU A 11 13.48 -7.80 19.42
CA LEU A 11 13.95 -7.61 20.79
C LEU A 11 15.47 -7.43 20.86
N ILE A 12 16.22 -8.18 20.02
CA ILE A 12 17.66 -8.02 19.84
C ILE A 12 17.98 -6.64 19.23
N GLY A 13 17.20 -6.23 18.22
CA GLY A 13 17.40 -4.98 17.49
C GLY A 13 18.52 -5.08 16.44
N ARG A 14 18.82 -3.96 15.78
CA ARG A 14 19.88 -3.91 14.74
C ARG A 14 21.23 -4.17 15.41
N SER A 15 21.85 -5.32 15.12
CA SER A 15 23.13 -5.76 15.71
C SER A 15 23.13 -5.96 17.24
N GLY A 16 21.98 -6.23 17.85
CA GLY A 16 21.91 -6.44 19.30
C GLY A 16 22.01 -5.15 20.13
N GLU A 17 21.83 -3.98 19.52
CA GLU A 17 21.90 -2.70 20.23
C GLU A 17 20.81 -2.59 21.30
N THR A 18 19.55 -2.89 20.94
CA THR A 18 18.40 -2.77 21.84
C THR A 18 18.54 -3.67 23.06
N ILE A 19 18.95 -4.93 22.86
CA ILE A 19 19.13 -5.86 23.97
C ILE A 19 20.33 -5.48 24.85
N ARG A 20 21.44 -5.00 24.26
CA ARG A 20 22.59 -4.51 25.04
C ARG A 20 22.24 -3.30 25.88
N SER A 21 21.48 -2.35 25.34
CA SER A 21 21.00 -1.20 26.10
C SER A 21 20.10 -1.64 27.25
N LEU A 22 19.23 -2.63 27.03
CA LEU A 22 18.35 -3.17 28.08
C LEU A 22 19.15 -3.88 29.19
N MET A 23 20.15 -4.69 28.80
CA MET A 23 21.05 -5.37 29.73
C MET A 23 21.84 -4.38 30.58
N GLN A 24 22.31 -3.27 29.99
CA GLN A 24 23.07 -2.24 30.69
C GLN A 24 22.19 -1.34 31.57
N ALA A 25 20.96 -1.04 31.14
CA ALA A 25 20.04 -0.20 31.90
C ALA A 25 19.54 -0.88 33.18
N HIS A 26 19.33 -2.20 33.11
CA HIS A 26 18.78 -2.99 34.21
C HIS A 26 19.85 -3.86 34.91
N ASP A 27 21.13 -3.81 34.50
CA ASP A 27 22.20 -4.67 35.03
C ASP A 27 21.81 -6.17 35.08
N VAL A 28 21.17 -6.66 34.01
CA VAL A 28 20.75 -8.06 33.86
C VAL A 28 21.41 -8.70 32.65
N ASN A 29 21.65 -10.01 32.74
CA ASN A 29 22.11 -10.80 31.61
C ASN A 29 20.93 -11.56 30.99
N ILE A 30 20.57 -11.15 29.76
CA ILE A 30 19.49 -11.72 28.97
C ILE A 30 20.09 -12.64 27.92
N SER A 31 19.73 -13.92 27.98
CA SER A 31 20.14 -14.95 27.01
C SER A 31 18.93 -15.35 26.17
N ILE A 32 18.96 -14.99 24.88
CA ILE A 32 17.95 -15.40 23.89
C ILE A 32 18.49 -16.61 23.13
N PRO A 33 17.74 -17.73 23.08
CA PRO A 33 18.15 -18.91 22.33
C PRO A 33 18.20 -18.62 20.82
N PRO A 34 19.09 -19.30 20.07
CA PRO A 34 19.24 -19.11 18.63
C PRO A 34 17.99 -19.57 17.86
N GLU A 35 17.84 -19.01 16.65
CA GLU A 35 16.65 -19.18 15.81
C GLU A 35 16.35 -20.65 15.46
N ASP A 36 17.38 -21.49 15.38
CA ASP A 36 17.26 -22.92 15.06
C ASP A 36 16.40 -23.72 16.04
N THR A 37 16.26 -23.23 17.27
CA THR A 37 15.55 -23.95 18.33
C THR A 37 14.05 -23.62 18.39
N HIS A 38 13.60 -22.54 17.74
CA HIS A 38 12.22 -22.03 17.80
C HIS A 38 11.61 -22.05 19.21
N LEU A 39 12.43 -21.78 20.22
CA LEU A 39 11.99 -21.71 21.61
C LEU A 39 11.49 -20.31 21.89
N ASP A 40 10.28 -20.18 22.42
CA ASP A 40 9.69 -18.91 22.85
C ASP A 40 10.21 -18.45 24.23
N GLU A 41 11.20 -19.13 24.80
CA GLU A 41 11.68 -18.89 26.16
C GLU A 41 12.96 -18.04 26.21
N ILE A 42 12.87 -16.88 26.87
CA ILE A 42 14.03 -16.03 27.18
C ILE A 42 14.46 -16.25 28.63
N MET A 43 15.76 -16.48 28.80
CA MET A 43 16.40 -16.62 30.11
C MET A 43 16.98 -15.29 30.57
N ILE A 44 16.59 -14.85 31.76
CA ILE A 44 17.07 -13.60 32.37
C ILE A 44 17.76 -13.97 33.68
N THR A 45 18.98 -13.48 33.85
CA THR A 45 19.81 -13.73 35.03
C THR A 45 20.25 -12.40 35.63
N GLY A 46 20.06 -12.23 36.94
CA GLY A 46 20.36 -10.97 37.63
C GLY A 46 19.84 -10.96 39.06
N THR A 47 19.83 -9.79 39.68
CA THR A 47 19.20 -9.57 40.98
C THR A 47 17.68 -9.63 40.86
N THR A 48 16.99 -10.02 41.94
CA THR A 48 15.53 -10.20 41.91
C THR A 48 14.77 -8.93 41.52
N GLU A 49 15.18 -7.76 42.02
CA GLU A 49 14.56 -6.46 41.71
C GLU A 49 14.75 -6.06 40.23
N ASN A 50 15.93 -6.33 39.68
CA ASN A 50 16.24 -5.98 38.30
C ASN A 50 15.59 -6.93 37.31
N VAL A 51 15.48 -8.22 37.67
CA VAL A 51 14.79 -9.22 36.85
C VAL A 51 13.32 -8.85 36.71
N GLU A 52 12.63 -8.46 37.78
CA GLU A 52 11.23 -8.01 37.69
C GLU A 52 11.08 -6.79 36.78
N SER A 53 11.95 -5.79 36.94
CA SER A 53 11.95 -4.58 36.10
C SER A 53 12.17 -4.92 34.62
N ALA A 54 13.18 -5.74 34.32
CA ALA A 54 13.50 -6.17 32.96
C ALA A 54 12.37 -6.99 32.32
N VAL A 55 11.70 -7.86 33.08
CA VAL A 55 10.54 -8.65 32.60
C VAL A 55 9.40 -7.73 32.18
N THR A 56 9.07 -6.72 32.99
CA THR A 56 7.98 -5.78 32.67
C THR A 56 8.27 -4.93 31.44
N ASP A 57 9.51 -4.46 31.29
CA ASP A 57 9.94 -3.70 30.12
C ASP A 57 9.93 -4.57 28.86
N ILE A 58 10.43 -5.80 28.93
CA ILE A 58 10.40 -6.77 27.82
C ILE A 58 8.96 -7.01 27.38
N LEU A 59 8.03 -7.27 28.30
CA LEU A 59 6.63 -7.52 27.97
C LEU A 59 5.95 -6.30 27.33
N LYS A 60 6.18 -5.09 27.86
CA LYS A 60 5.66 -3.87 27.24
C LYS A 60 6.19 -3.68 25.83
N ARG A 61 7.51 -3.88 25.65
CA ARG A 61 8.16 -3.72 24.37
C ARG A 61 7.64 -4.73 23.35
N VAL A 62 7.47 -5.99 23.76
CA VAL A 62 6.87 -7.05 22.95
C VAL A 62 5.44 -6.68 22.55
N GLY A 63 4.61 -6.20 23.48
CA GLY A 63 3.24 -5.77 23.18
C GLY A 63 3.17 -4.62 22.17
N GLU A 64 3.98 -3.58 22.33
CA GLU A 64 4.07 -2.49 21.34
C GLU A 64 4.50 -2.99 19.95
N PHE A 65 5.43 -3.96 19.92
CA PHE A 65 5.90 -4.55 18.67
C PHE A 65 4.89 -5.48 18.03
N GLU A 66 4.15 -6.26 18.81
CA GLU A 66 3.03 -7.10 18.35
C GLU A 66 1.95 -6.25 17.68
N GLU A 67 1.53 -5.17 18.35
CA GLU A 67 0.57 -4.21 17.79
C GLU A 67 1.10 -3.60 16.48
N ALA A 68 2.35 -3.15 16.45
CA ALA A 68 2.96 -2.60 15.25
C ALA A 68 3.12 -3.64 14.12
N ALA A 69 3.44 -4.88 14.47
CA ALA A 69 3.57 -5.99 13.52
C ALA A 69 2.22 -6.37 12.92
N GLU A 70 1.18 -6.43 13.75
CA GLU A 70 -0.17 -6.74 13.28
C GLU A 70 -0.75 -5.60 12.44
N ILE A 71 -0.49 -4.33 12.80
CA ILE A 71 -0.81 -3.18 11.95
C ILE A 71 -0.08 -3.30 10.60
N ARG A 72 1.20 -3.66 10.60
CA ARG A 72 1.98 -3.84 9.36
C ARG A 72 1.47 -5.01 8.53
N ARG A 73 1.04 -6.10 9.17
CA ARG A 73 0.46 -7.27 8.54
C ARG A 73 -0.89 -6.94 7.90
N LEU A 74 -1.77 -6.25 8.64
CA LEU A 74 -3.06 -5.76 8.15
C LEU A 74 -2.89 -4.75 7.00
N ARG A 75 -1.82 -3.94 7.03
CA ARG A 75 -1.49 -3.01 5.93
C ARG A 75 -0.95 -3.71 4.68
N SER A 76 -0.58 -4.98 4.75
CA SER A 76 -0.06 -5.73 3.60
C SER A 76 -1.15 -6.45 2.79
N PHE A 77 -2.43 -6.18 3.06
CA PHE A 77 -3.53 -6.76 2.30
C PHE A 77 -3.41 -6.35 0.83
N LYS A 78 -3.41 -7.36 -0.04
CA LYS A 78 -3.34 -7.18 -1.49
C LYS A 78 -4.70 -7.47 -2.09
N LEU A 79 -5.23 -6.49 -2.82
CA LEU A 79 -6.46 -6.61 -3.59
C LEU A 79 -6.16 -6.40 -5.06
N SER A 80 -6.43 -7.41 -5.89
CA SER A 80 -6.34 -7.33 -7.34
C SER A 80 -7.73 -7.21 -7.95
N PHE A 81 -7.88 -6.34 -8.95
CA PHE A 81 -9.10 -6.20 -9.74
C PHE A 81 -8.77 -5.94 -11.20
N ASP A 82 -9.68 -6.32 -12.08
CA ASP A 82 -9.50 -6.29 -13.53
C ASP A 82 -10.16 -5.05 -14.14
N VAL A 83 -9.39 -4.30 -14.91
CA VAL A 83 -9.77 -3.06 -15.59
C VAL A 83 -9.16 -3.06 -16.99
N PRO A 84 -9.95 -2.84 -18.04
CA PRO A 84 -9.41 -2.75 -19.39
C PRO A 84 -8.34 -1.65 -19.52
N SER A 85 -7.25 -1.96 -20.23
CA SER A 85 -6.13 -1.03 -20.45
C SER A 85 -6.51 0.34 -21.03
N GLU A 86 -7.64 0.46 -21.72
CA GLU A 86 -8.20 1.72 -22.22
C GLU A 86 -8.47 2.72 -21.10
N TYR A 87 -8.91 2.24 -19.94
CA TYR A 87 -9.22 3.08 -18.79
C TYR A 87 -7.99 3.38 -17.92
N HIS A 88 -6.89 2.63 -18.06
CA HIS A 88 -5.66 2.84 -17.28
C HIS A 88 -5.07 4.23 -17.51
N VAL A 89 -5.08 4.72 -18.74
CA VAL A 89 -4.57 6.06 -19.08
C VAL A 89 -5.41 7.14 -18.40
N ARG A 90 -6.74 6.95 -18.35
CA ARG A 90 -7.67 7.87 -17.70
C ARG A 90 -7.53 7.85 -16.18
N LEU A 91 -7.39 6.66 -15.59
CA LEU A 91 -7.17 6.44 -14.15
C LEU A 91 -5.87 7.07 -13.66
N ILE A 92 -4.76 6.84 -14.37
CA ILE A 92 -3.47 7.49 -14.07
C ILE A 92 -3.62 9.01 -14.20
N GLY A 93 -4.30 9.46 -15.25
CA GLY A 93 -4.52 10.86 -15.55
C GLY A 93 -3.24 11.56 -16.04
N PRO A 94 -3.34 12.84 -16.42
CA PRO A 94 -2.19 13.60 -16.93
C PRO A 94 -1.09 13.70 -15.88
N ARG A 95 0.11 13.19 -16.22
CA ARG A 95 1.28 13.12 -15.32
C ARG A 95 1.05 12.32 -14.03
N GLY A 96 0.08 11.40 -14.00
CA GLY A 96 -0.16 10.58 -12.81
C GLY A 96 -0.83 11.33 -11.64
N LYS A 97 -1.40 12.52 -11.87
CA LYS A 97 -2.01 13.34 -10.82
C LYS A 97 -3.15 12.61 -10.12
N VAL A 98 -4.07 12.02 -10.89
CA VAL A 98 -5.28 11.37 -10.36
C VAL A 98 -4.89 10.17 -9.50
N VAL A 99 -4.00 9.31 -9.98
CA VAL A 99 -3.46 8.19 -9.18
C VAL A 99 -2.70 8.65 -7.95
N ASN A 100 -1.92 9.73 -8.03
CA ASN A 100 -1.19 10.24 -6.87
C ASN A 100 -2.14 10.82 -5.81
N GLU A 101 -3.22 11.49 -6.23
CA GLU A 101 -4.27 11.95 -5.32
C GLU A 101 -5.00 10.78 -4.66
N LEU A 102 -5.35 9.74 -5.42
CA LEU A 102 -5.97 8.53 -4.86
C LEU A 102 -5.05 7.82 -3.86
N ARG A 103 -3.76 7.69 -4.18
CA ARG A 103 -2.74 7.15 -3.27
C ARG A 103 -2.62 7.99 -1.99
N ALA A 104 -2.64 9.32 -2.10
CA ALA A 104 -2.53 10.22 -0.96
C ALA A 104 -3.80 10.23 -0.09
N LYS A 105 -4.98 10.14 -0.70
CA LYS A 105 -6.27 10.10 0.01
C LYS A 105 -6.48 8.81 0.80
N HIS A 106 -6.18 7.67 0.18
CA HIS A 106 -6.46 6.35 0.76
C HIS A 106 -5.24 5.70 1.43
N ASP A 107 -4.05 6.28 1.32
CA ASP A 107 -2.77 5.72 1.80
C ASP A 107 -2.55 4.27 1.34
N VAL A 108 -2.90 4.00 0.07
CA VAL A 108 -2.74 2.69 -0.57
C VAL A 108 -1.68 2.77 -1.66
N LEU A 109 -0.92 1.67 -1.83
CA LEU A 109 0.01 1.52 -2.92
C LEU A 109 -0.70 0.90 -4.12
N ILE A 110 -0.86 1.69 -5.18
CA ILE A 110 -1.46 1.24 -6.45
C ILE A 110 -0.35 0.82 -7.41
N ALA A 111 -0.27 -0.45 -7.80
CA ALA A 111 0.66 -0.93 -8.79
C ALA A 111 -0.10 -1.31 -10.08
N PHE A 112 0.25 -0.61 -11.16
CA PHE A 112 -0.26 -0.87 -12.50
C PHE A 112 0.64 -1.90 -13.20
N PRO A 113 0.07 -2.81 -14.00
CA PRO A 113 0.84 -3.77 -14.77
C PRO A 113 1.63 -3.01 -15.84
N ARG A 114 2.96 -3.02 -15.74
CA ARG A 114 3.87 -2.39 -16.72
C ARG A 114 4.61 -3.42 -17.58
N SER A 115 4.59 -4.68 -17.16
CA SER A 115 5.35 -5.75 -17.80
C SER A 115 4.44 -6.64 -18.63
N SER A 116 4.96 -7.10 -19.75
CA SER A 116 4.35 -8.06 -20.67
C SER A 116 4.07 -9.46 -20.08
N ASN A 117 4.47 -9.71 -18.83
CA ASN A 117 4.26 -10.97 -18.11
C ASN A 117 3.04 -10.96 -17.16
N ASP A 118 2.48 -9.79 -16.84
CA ASP A 118 1.25 -9.68 -16.05
C ASP A 118 0.05 -9.48 -16.99
N PRO A 119 -1.15 -9.95 -16.62
CA PRO A 119 -2.35 -9.60 -17.36
C PRO A 119 -2.42 -8.07 -17.47
N PRO A 120 -2.51 -7.51 -18.69
CA PRO A 120 -2.41 -6.07 -18.92
C PRO A 120 -3.55 -5.29 -18.26
N ASP A 121 -4.58 -6.00 -17.83
CA ASP A 121 -5.82 -5.47 -17.27
C ASP A 121 -5.86 -5.56 -15.73
N THR A 122 -4.88 -6.17 -15.06
CA THR A 122 -4.94 -6.36 -13.60
C THR A 122 -4.20 -5.26 -12.83
N ILE A 123 -4.95 -4.43 -12.09
CA ILE A 123 -4.38 -3.47 -11.14
C ILE A 123 -4.30 -4.12 -9.75
N THR A 124 -3.18 -3.88 -9.05
CA THR A 124 -2.97 -4.36 -7.69
C THR A 124 -2.94 -3.22 -6.68
N LEU A 125 -3.75 -3.32 -5.64
CA LEU A 125 -3.78 -2.42 -4.49
C LEU A 125 -3.12 -3.12 -3.31
N THR A 126 -2.20 -2.45 -2.63
CA THR A 126 -1.62 -2.94 -1.37
C THR A 126 -1.87 -1.91 -0.28
N GLY A 127 -2.49 -2.31 0.83
CA GLY A 127 -2.82 -1.39 1.92
C GLY A 127 -3.73 -2.02 2.97
N TYR A 128 -4.38 -1.18 3.78
CA TYR A 128 -5.43 -1.62 4.69
C TYR A 128 -6.66 -2.07 3.91
N GLU A 129 -7.31 -3.15 4.35
CA GLU A 129 -8.48 -3.70 3.67
C GLU A 129 -9.59 -2.65 3.47
N ALA A 130 -9.89 -1.85 4.51
CA ALA A 130 -10.90 -0.78 4.43
C ALA A 130 -10.56 0.27 3.37
N ASN A 131 -9.31 0.71 3.32
CA ASN A 131 -8.85 1.72 2.38
C ASN A 131 -8.75 1.16 0.95
N CYS A 132 -8.36 -0.11 0.79
CA CYS A 132 -8.35 -0.78 -0.50
C CYS A 132 -9.77 -0.89 -1.09
N LYS A 133 -10.78 -1.20 -0.25
CA LYS A 133 -12.19 -1.22 -0.69
C LYS A 133 -12.67 0.17 -1.11
N ALA A 134 -12.42 1.20 -0.31
CA ALA A 134 -12.80 2.57 -0.64
C ALA A 134 -12.11 3.06 -1.94
N CYS A 135 -10.81 2.77 -2.09
CA CYS A 135 -10.07 3.11 -3.30
C CYS A 135 -10.61 2.36 -4.54
N LYS A 136 -10.97 1.08 -4.38
CA LYS A 136 -11.58 0.29 -5.46
C LYS A 136 -12.92 0.89 -5.91
N GLU A 137 -13.79 1.26 -4.98
CA GLU A 137 -15.09 1.89 -5.31
C GLU A 137 -14.91 3.23 -6.05
N GLU A 138 -13.97 4.08 -5.61
CA GLU A 138 -13.66 5.33 -6.32
C GLU A 138 -13.11 5.08 -7.73
N MET A 139 -12.25 4.07 -7.91
CA MET A 139 -11.73 3.71 -9.22
C MET A 139 -12.82 3.16 -10.14
N GLU A 140 -13.73 2.34 -9.63
CA GLU A 140 -14.89 1.84 -10.38
C GLU A 140 -15.85 2.98 -10.77
N ALA A 141 -16.05 3.98 -9.91
CA ALA A 141 -16.84 5.16 -10.25
C ALA A 141 -16.23 5.96 -11.43
N ILE A 142 -14.91 6.18 -11.42
CA ILE A 142 -14.19 6.85 -12.52
C ILE A 142 -14.29 6.03 -13.82
N ILE A 143 -14.22 4.70 -13.73
CA ILE A 143 -14.41 3.81 -14.88
C ILE A 143 -15.85 3.90 -15.41
N GLY A 144 -16.85 3.92 -14.53
CA GLY A 144 -18.26 4.07 -14.90
C GLY A 144 -18.54 5.39 -15.63
N GLU A 145 -17.94 6.49 -15.18
CA GLU A 145 -17.97 7.76 -15.90
C GLU A 145 -17.32 7.65 -17.29
N ALA A 146 -16.20 6.93 -17.39
CA ALA A 146 -15.51 6.73 -18.66
C ALA A 146 -16.29 5.82 -19.63
N GLN A 147 -17.04 4.84 -19.12
CA GLN A 147 -17.96 4.01 -19.94
C GLN A 147 -19.13 4.83 -20.48
N SER A 148 -19.58 5.84 -19.75
CA SER A 148 -20.67 6.73 -20.17
C SER A 148 -20.30 7.66 -21.34
N LEU A 149 -18.99 7.84 -21.61
CA LEU A 149 -18.51 8.62 -22.75
C LEU A 149 -18.74 7.86 -24.07
N PHE A 150 -19.97 7.96 -24.58
CA PHE A 150 -20.35 7.43 -25.89
C PHE A 150 -19.72 8.29 -27.00
N THR A 151 -18.80 7.70 -27.77
CA THR A 151 -18.24 8.33 -28.98
C THR A 151 -18.99 7.80 -30.19
N GLN A 152 -19.73 8.66 -30.88
CA GLN A 152 -20.41 8.31 -32.12
C GLN A 152 -19.62 8.84 -33.32
N GLU A 153 -19.20 7.94 -34.20
CA GLU A 153 -18.63 8.32 -35.49
C GLU A 153 -19.75 8.70 -36.46
N ILE A 154 -19.67 9.90 -37.04
CA ILE A 154 -20.57 10.36 -38.10
C ILE A 154 -19.84 10.35 -39.44
N PHE A 155 -20.40 9.65 -40.41
CA PHE A 155 -19.94 9.69 -41.79
C PHE A 155 -20.50 10.94 -42.47
N LEU A 156 -19.65 11.92 -42.74
CA LEU A 156 -20.00 13.15 -43.45
C LEU A 156 -19.37 13.12 -44.84
N ASP A 157 -20.20 13.34 -45.85
CA ASP A 157 -19.73 13.48 -47.23
C ASP A 157 -18.81 14.70 -47.38
N ALA A 158 -17.73 14.55 -48.15
CA ALA A 158 -16.67 15.54 -48.30
C ALA A 158 -17.16 16.91 -48.79
N THR A 159 -18.31 16.91 -49.47
CA THR A 159 -18.99 18.10 -49.96
C THR A 159 -19.37 19.08 -48.83
N PHE A 160 -19.60 18.58 -47.61
CA PHE A 160 -20.05 19.39 -46.48
C PHE A 160 -18.91 19.82 -45.53
N HIS A 161 -17.71 19.22 -45.62
CA HIS A 161 -16.57 19.58 -44.78
C HIS A 161 -16.19 21.08 -44.81
N PRO A 162 -16.14 21.77 -45.97
CA PRO A 162 -15.77 23.19 -46.01
C PRO A 162 -16.75 24.08 -45.26
N ARG A 163 -18.05 23.72 -45.29
CA ARG A 163 -19.13 24.48 -44.65
C ARG A 163 -19.23 24.19 -43.16
N LEU A 164 -18.93 22.95 -42.75
CA LEU A 164 -18.95 22.50 -41.35
C LEU A 164 -17.70 22.94 -40.56
N ILE A 165 -16.52 22.96 -41.20
CA ILE A 165 -15.25 23.42 -40.61
C ILE A 165 -15.19 24.95 -40.56
N GLY A 166 -15.61 25.62 -41.65
CA GLY A 166 -15.57 27.07 -41.82
C GLY A 166 -14.15 27.63 -42.01
N GLN A 167 -14.04 28.94 -42.25
CA GLN A 167 -12.74 29.60 -42.49
C GLN A 167 -11.83 29.51 -41.25
N LYS A 168 -10.69 28.81 -41.40
CA LYS A 168 -9.73 28.46 -40.33
C LYS A 168 -10.30 27.59 -39.18
N GLY A 169 -11.29 26.74 -39.45
CA GLY A 169 -11.82 25.81 -38.44
C GLY A 169 -12.68 26.46 -37.35
N ARG A 170 -13.19 27.67 -37.61
CA ARG A 170 -13.99 28.44 -36.64
C ARG A 170 -15.27 27.74 -36.20
N ASN A 171 -15.94 27.03 -37.09
CA ASN A 171 -17.20 26.34 -36.76
C ASN A 171 -16.93 25.03 -36.02
N LEU A 172 -15.88 24.29 -36.41
CA LEU A 172 -15.47 23.07 -35.70
C LEU A 172 -15.05 23.36 -34.25
N LYS A 173 -14.32 24.46 -34.01
CA LYS A 173 -13.92 24.88 -32.66
C LYS A 173 -15.08 25.26 -31.74
N LYS A 174 -16.24 25.66 -32.30
CA LYS A 174 -17.45 25.92 -31.51
C LYS A 174 -18.13 24.62 -31.08
N VAL A 175 -18.02 23.57 -31.89
CA VAL A 175 -18.58 22.25 -31.61
C VAL A 175 -17.66 21.45 -30.69
N SER A 176 -16.35 21.75 -30.67
CA SER A 176 -15.34 21.02 -29.88
C SER A 176 -15.13 21.51 -28.44
N ILE A 177 -15.99 22.39 -27.90
CA ILE A 177 -15.90 22.83 -26.50
C ILE A 177 -17.09 22.23 -25.75
N THR A 178 -16.89 21.02 -25.23
CA THR A 178 -17.56 20.45 -24.06
C THR A 178 -16.59 19.47 -23.44
#